data_AF-A0A1J1H2P7-F1
#
_entry.id   AF-A0A1J1H2P7-F1
#
_cell.length_a   1.000
_cell.length_b   1.000
_cell.length_c   1.000
_cell.angle_alpha   90.00
_cell.angle_beta   90.00
_cell.angle_gamma   90.00
#
_symmetry.space_group_name_H-M   'P 1'
#
loop_
_entity.id
_entity.type
_entity.pdbx_description
1 polymer ?
#
loop_
_entity_poly.entity_id
_entity_poly.type
_entity_poly.pdbx_seq_one_letter_code
_entity_poly.pdbx_strand_id
1 'polypeptide(L)'
;MSDNENISNLKDEFISYLEENEVINHISRVLLKLYEEKEKPDDAIKFIRENLYSTSDISLEDLKRENLFLREENQKLTKKFEELNDTLKKLVSSQNNITY
;
A
#
# COMPACT_ATOMS: atom_id res chain seq x y z
N MET A 1 19.30 -1.48 -40.56
CA MET A 1 18.79 -0.83 -39.34
C MET A 1 18.41 -1.94 -38.36
N SER A 2 19.37 -2.56 -37.67
CA SER A 2 19.09 -3.85 -36.99
C SER A 2 19.58 -3.91 -35.54
N ASP A 3 20.71 -3.27 -35.22
CA ASP A 3 21.30 -3.44 -33.88
C ASP A 3 20.92 -2.32 -32.92
N ASN A 4 20.82 -1.07 -33.42
CA ASN A 4 20.43 0.06 -32.59
C ASN A 4 18.96 0.01 -32.12
N GLU A 5 18.04 -0.49 -32.95
CA GLU A 5 16.63 -0.68 -32.56
C GLU A 5 16.50 -1.79 -31.51
N ASN A 6 17.24 -2.89 -31.65
CA ASN A 6 17.24 -3.96 -30.65
C ASN A 6 17.80 -3.51 -29.30
N ILE A 7 18.87 -2.71 -29.30
CA ILE A 7 19.45 -2.16 -28.06
C ILE A 7 18.49 -1.17 -27.41
N SER A 8 17.75 -0.37 -28.19
CA SER A 8 16.73 0.52 -27.65
C SER A 8 15.61 -0.26 -27.00
N ASN A 9 15.08 -1.27 -27.69
CA ASN A 9 13.95 -2.05 -27.20
C ASN A 9 14.29 -2.82 -25.90
N LEU A 10 15.50 -3.39 -25.82
CA LEU A 10 15.98 -4.05 -24.60
C LEU A 10 16.14 -3.07 -23.42
N LYS A 11 16.57 -1.83 -23.70
CA LYS A 11 16.65 -0.78 -22.67
C LYS A 11 15.26 -0.37 -22.18
N ASP A 12 14.31 -0.22 -23.09
CA ASP A 12 12.94 0.15 -22.76
C ASP A 12 12.25 -0.95 -21.96
N GLU A 13 12.47 -2.22 -22.31
CA GLU A 13 11.99 -3.38 -21.54
C GLU A 13 12.64 -3.45 -20.15
N PHE A 14 13.94 -3.17 -20.04
CA PHE A 14 14.62 -3.11 -18.76
C PHE A 14 14.12 -1.97 -17.87
N ILE A 15 13.89 -0.79 -18.44
CA ILE A 15 13.33 0.36 -17.71
C ILE A 15 11.91 0.03 -17.26
N SER A 16 11.08 -0.51 -18.15
CA SER A 16 9.71 -0.93 -17.84
C SER A 16 9.70 -1.95 -16.70
N TYR A 17 10.60 -2.92 -16.73
CA TYR A 17 10.76 -3.90 -15.65
C TYR A 17 11.11 -3.23 -14.31
N LEU A 18 12.04 -2.27 -14.30
CA LEU A 18 12.41 -1.56 -13.07
C LEU A 18 11.29 -0.64 -12.55
N GLU A 19 10.48 -0.07 -13.43
CA GLU A 19 9.30 0.73 -13.07
C GLU A 19 8.17 -0.15 -12.53
N GLU A 20 7.84 -1.25 -13.21
CA GLU A 20 6.82 -2.22 -12.81
C GLU A 20 7.13 -2.84 -11.45
N ASN A 21 8.40 -3.09 -11.15
CA ASN A 21 8.83 -3.62 -9.85
C ASN A 21 9.14 -2.53 -8.82
N GLU A 22 8.75 -1.27 -9.08
CA GLU A 22 8.94 -0.09 -8.22
C GLU A 22 10.40 0.21 -7.80
N VAL A 23 11.39 -0.39 -8.46
CA VAL A 23 12.81 -0.26 -8.13
C VAL A 23 13.26 1.20 -8.25
N ILE A 24 12.85 1.88 -9.32
CA ILE A 24 13.19 3.29 -9.56
C ILE A 24 12.58 4.18 -8.49
N ASN A 25 11.31 3.95 -8.15
CA ASN A 25 10.60 4.72 -7.12
C ASN A 25 11.24 4.54 -5.74
N HIS A 26 11.63 3.31 -5.40
CA HIS A 26 12.28 2.99 -4.14
C HIS A 26 13.63 3.69 -3.99
N ILE A 27 14.49 3.59 -5.00
CA ILE A 27 15.80 4.25 -5.01
C ILE A 27 15.62 5.78 -4.96
N SER A 28 14.67 6.32 -5.74
CA SER A 28 14.40 7.77 -5.76
C SER A 28 13.98 8.33 -4.41
N ARG A 29 13.19 7.58 -3.62
CA ARG A 29 12.80 7.97 -2.26
C ARG A 29 13.99 7.98 -1.30
N VAL A 30 14.90 7.00 -1.39
CA VAL A 30 16.12 6.97 -0.56
C VAL A 30 17.05 8.13 -0.91
N LEU A 31 17.17 8.45 -2.21
CA LEU A 31 17.94 9.62 -2.66
C LEU A 31 17.29 10.94 -2.21
N LEU A 32 15.96 11.03 -2.22
CA LEU A 32 15.25 12.19 -1.71
C LEU A 32 15.48 12.36 -0.20
N LYS A 33 15.41 11.29 0.59
CA LYS A 33 15.74 11.32 2.03
C LYS A 33 17.16 11.80 2.29
N LEU A 34 18.12 11.32 1.49
CA LEU A 34 19.51 11.79 1.57
C LEU A 34 19.64 13.28 1.25
N TYR A 35 18.83 13.78 0.30
CA TYR A 35 18.81 15.19 -0.06
C TYR A 35 18.13 16.07 1.00
N GLU A 36 17.06 15.57 1.62
CA GLU A 36 16.31 16.26 2.66
C GLU A 36 17.04 16.33 4.01
N GLU A 37 18.08 15.53 4.21
CA GLU A 37 18.82 15.57 5.45
C GLU A 37 19.51 16.92 5.68
N LYS A 38 19.26 17.50 6.86
CA LYS A 38 19.77 18.83 7.24
C LYS A 38 21.28 18.81 7.40
N GLU A 39 21.83 17.70 7.88
CA GLU A 39 23.26 17.43 7.92
C GLU A 39 23.55 16.26 6.98
N LYS A 40 24.21 16.56 5.85
CA LYS A 40 24.56 15.52 4.89
C LYS A 40 25.52 14.53 5.57
N PRO A 41 25.23 13.22 5.55
CA PRO A 41 26.12 12.23 6.11
C PRO A 41 27.47 12.27 5.39
N ASP A 42 28.57 12.18 6.16
CA ASP A 42 29.94 12.09 5.62
C ASP A 42 30.10 10.92 4.64
N ASP A 43 29.34 9.84 4.84
CA ASP A 43 29.27 8.70 3.93
C ASP A 43 27.84 8.51 3.41
N ALA A 44 27.57 9.17 2.28
CA ALA A 44 26.31 9.07 1.55
C ALA A 44 26.02 7.63 1.06
N ILE A 45 27.04 6.85 0.71
CA ILE A 45 26.86 5.49 0.21
C ILE A 45 26.42 4.56 1.33
N LYS A 46 27.00 4.71 2.52
CA LYS A 46 26.58 3.99 3.71
C LYS A 46 25.13 4.32 4.09
N PHE A 47 24.76 5.60 4.05
CA PHE A 47 23.37 6.03 4.30
C PHE A 47 22.39 5.39 3.32
N ILE A 48 22.69 5.43 2.01
CA ILE A 48 21.84 4.81 0.98
C ILE A 48 21.70 3.32 1.23
N ARG A 49 22.79 2.62 1.56
CA ARG A 49 22.77 1.19 1.86
C ARG A 49 21.83 0.86 3.02
N GLU A 50 21.99 1.54 4.15
CA GLU A 50 21.16 1.32 5.35
C GLU A 50 19.68 1.64 5.08
N ASN A 51 19.40 2.72 4.34
CA ASN A 51 18.04 3.13 4.02
C ASN A 51 17.39 2.33 2.90
N LEU A 52 18.15 1.65 2.02
CA LEU A 52 17.61 0.72 1.02
C LEU A 52 17.13 -0.59 1.65
N TYR A 53 17.82 -1.07 2.69
CA TYR A 53 17.42 -2.27 3.44
C TYR A 53 16.30 -1.99 4.45
N SER A 54 16.21 -0.77 4.99
CA SER A 54 15.24 -0.45 6.05
C SER A 54 13.86 -0.05 5.54
N THR A 55 13.69 0.26 4.26
CA THR A 55 12.42 0.70 3.67
C THR A 55 11.63 -0.43 3.02
N SER A 56 12.07 -1.69 3.17
CA SER A 56 11.52 -2.83 2.44
C SER A 56 10.14 -3.31 2.88
N ASP A 57 9.48 -2.73 3.88
CA ASP A 57 8.13 -3.18 4.24
C ASP A 57 7.23 -1.98 4.55
N ILE A 58 6.49 -1.55 3.52
CA ILE A 58 5.30 -0.70 3.59
C ILE A 58 5.60 0.73 4.11
N SER A 59 5.41 1.72 3.24
CA SER A 59 5.47 3.12 3.68
C SER A 59 4.50 3.33 4.85
N LEU A 60 4.95 4.00 5.92
CA LEU A 60 4.10 4.33 7.07
C LEU A 60 2.77 4.98 6.62
N GLU A 61 2.79 5.73 5.52
CA GLU A 61 1.58 6.34 4.96
C GLU A 61 0.66 5.36 4.23
N ASP A 62 1.22 4.33 3.59
CA ASP A 62 0.41 3.26 3.00
C ASP A 62 -0.23 2.42 4.11
N LEU A 63 0.51 2.14 5.19
CA LEU A 63 0.00 1.45 6.38
C LEU A 63 -1.12 2.26 7.06
N LYS A 64 -0.96 3.58 7.17
CA LYS A 64 -2.00 4.48 7.73
C LYS A 64 -3.25 4.51 6.86
N ARG A 65 -3.08 4.59 5.52
CA ARG A 65 -4.19 4.59 4.57
C ARG A 65 -4.96 3.28 4.63
N GLU A 66 -4.26 2.16 4.65
CA GLU A 66 -4.85 0.84 4.78
C GLU A 66 -5.57 0.69 6.13
N ASN A 67 -4.97 1.15 7.23
CA ASN A 67 -5.61 1.11 8.55
C ASN A 67 -6.91 1.93 8.58
N LEU A 68 -6.91 3.11 7.96
CA LEU A 68 -8.10 3.96 7.86
C LEU A 68 -9.20 3.24 7.05
N PHE A 69 -8.85 2.71 5.88
CA PHE A 69 -9.76 1.97 5.01
C PHE A 69 -10.39 0.76 5.74
N LEU A 70 -9.56 -0.06 6.38
CA LEU A 70 -10.02 -1.24 7.13
C LEU A 70 -10.91 -0.88 8.31
N ARG A 71 -10.68 0.27 8.96
CA ARG A 71 -11.54 0.77 10.05
C ARG A 71 -12.90 1.22 9.54
N GLU A 72 -12.94 1.94 8.42
CA GLU A 72 -14.20 2.34 7.79
C GLU A 72 -15.01 1.14 7.31
N GLU A 73 -14.34 0.14 6.72
CA GLU A 73 -15.00 -1.08 6.28
C GLU A 73 -15.54 -1.89 7.47
N ASN A 74 -14.76 -2.04 8.54
CA ASN A 74 -15.23 -2.67 9.77
C ASN A 74 -16.48 -1.97 10.32
N GLN A 75 -16.47 -0.63 10.44
CA GLN A 75 -17.64 0.10 10.93
C GLN A 75 -18.88 -0.13 10.07
N LYS A 76 -18.73 -0.14 8.73
CA LYS A 76 -19.84 -0.43 7.82
C LYS A 76 -20.37 -1.85 8.00
N LEU A 77 -19.48 -2.84 8.15
CA LEU A 77 -19.85 -4.23 8.36
C LEU A 77 -20.53 -4.44 9.71
N THR A 78 -20.02 -3.84 10.79
CA THR A 78 -20.63 -3.90 12.12
C THR A 78 -22.04 -3.31 12.11
N LYS A 79 -22.24 -2.15 11.47
CA LYS A 79 -23.57 -1.53 11.37
C LYS A 79 -24.56 -2.41 10.61
N LYS A 80 -24.14 -2.98 9.47
CA LYS A 80 -24.98 -3.92 8.70
C LYS A 80 -25.33 -5.16 9.52
N PHE A 81 -24.37 -5.67 10.29
CA PHE A 81 -24.58 -6.82 11.15
C PHE A 81 -25.61 -6.52 12.25
N GLU A 82 -25.53 -5.36 12.89
CA GLU A 82 -26.50 -4.92 13.89
C GLU A 82 -27.91 -4.76 13.30
N GLU A 83 -28.04 -4.09 12.15
CA GLU A 83 -29.32 -3.92 11.45
C GLU A 83 -29.95 -5.27 11.08
N LEU A 84 -29.13 -6.21 10.60
CA LEU A 84 -29.60 -7.55 10.22
C LEU A 84 -30.01 -8.37 11.45
N ASN A 85 -29.26 -8.24 12.56
CA ASN A 85 -29.59 -8.92 13.80
C ASN A 85 -30.87 -8.36 14.45
N ASP A 86 -31.08 -7.04 14.39
CA ASP A 86 -32.29 -6.41 14.89
C ASP A 86 -33.53 -6.76 14.05
N THR A 87 -33.39 -6.84 12.73
CA THR A 87 -34.48 -7.30 11.85
C THR A 87 -34.79 -8.78 12.08
N LEU A 88 -33.77 -9.63 12.25
CA LEU A 88 -33.97 -11.03 12.65
C LEU A 88 -34.71 -11.16 13.97
N LYS A 89 -34.28 -10.43 15.02
CA LYS A 89 -34.96 -10.42 16.32
C LYS A 89 -36.43 -10.02 16.19
N LYS A 90 -36.71 -8.93 15.45
CA LYS A 90 -38.08 -8.45 15.21
C LYS A 90 -38.94 -9.50 14.52
N LEU A 91 -38.42 -10.16 13.48
CA LEU A 91 -39.12 -11.22 12.76
C LEU A 91 -39.40 -12.44 13.64
N VAL A 92 -38.41 -12.89 14.42
CA VAL A 92 -38.59 -14.01 15.37
C VAL A 92 -39.64 -13.66 16.42
N SER A 93 -39.59 -12.46 16.99
CA SER A 93 -40.62 -12.01 17.95
C SER A 93 -42.00 -11.85 17.32
N SER A 94 -42.09 -11.53 16.03
CA SER A 94 -43.36 -11.43 15.32
C SER A 94 -43.96 -12.80 15.01
N GLN A 95 -43.14 -13.80 14.63
CA GLN A 95 -43.58 -15.19 14.44
C GLN A 95 -44.11 -15.84 15.74
N ASN A 96 -43.45 -15.57 16.87
CA ASN A 96 -43.86 -16.15 18.16
C ASN A 96 -45.19 -15.58 18.68
N ASN A 97 -45.59 -14.37 18.26
CA ASN A 97 -46.87 -13.76 18.64
C ASN A 97 -48.05 -14.14 17.72
N ILE A 98 -47.82 -14.84 16.60
CA ILE A 98 -48.88 -15.27 15.66
C ILE A 98 -49.25 -16.75 15.90
N THR A 99 -48.55 -17.46 16.80
CA THR A 99 -48.71 -18.91 17.02
C THR A 99 -49.57 -19.28 18.25
N TYR A 100 -50.42 -18.37 18.76
CA TYR A 100 -51.34 -18.64 19.87
C TYR A 100 -52.79 -18.33 19.52
#